data_AF-A0A8S3U3Y7-F1
#
_entry.id   AF-A0A8S3U3Y7-F1
#
_cell.length_a   1.000
_cell.length_b   1.000
_cell.length_c   1.000
_cell.angle_alpha   90.00
_cell.angle_beta   90.00
_cell.angle_gamma   90.00
#
_symmetry.space_group_name_H-M   'P 1'
#
loop_
_entity.id
_entity.type
_entity.pdbx_description
1 polymer ?
#
loop_
_entity_poly.entity_id
_entity_poly.type
_entity_poly.pdbx_seq_one_letter_code
_entity_poly.pdbx_strand_id
1 'polypeptide(L)'
;MRASRHIKRQKMESNLKRDFQQRMSSKFTDGKAERDVIKSQKVCEHLDSEMGTTIPDEWYFWPKSMLPKKKKKNETETGTETGLSFEVEEEEDDDDNEEEEEEEEDFLTNQEKLEALTAYLRTIHLYCIWCGTKFEDEDDLTTNCPGDTADAHDE
;
A
#
# COMPACT_ATOMS: atom_id res chain seq x y z
N MET A 1 46.74 13.12 -25.14
CA MET A 1 46.14 11.80 -24.82
C MET A 1 46.00 11.50 -23.31
N ARG A 2 46.96 11.83 -22.42
CA ARG A 2 46.86 11.55 -20.97
C ARG A 2 45.76 12.34 -20.23
N ALA A 3 45.62 13.64 -20.52
CA ALA A 3 44.59 14.49 -19.91
C ALA A 3 43.15 14.01 -20.19
N SER A 4 42.88 13.56 -21.42
CA SER A 4 41.56 13.02 -21.83
C SER A 4 41.19 11.74 -21.07
N ARG A 5 42.16 10.90 -20.70
CA ARG A 5 41.92 9.69 -19.88
C ARG A 5 41.60 10.03 -18.43
N HIS A 6 42.25 11.05 -17.87
CA HIS A 6 41.97 11.52 -16.51
C HIS A 6 40.57 12.13 -16.40
N ILE A 7 40.18 12.97 -17.36
CA ILE A 7 38.82 13.55 -17.44
C ILE A 7 37.77 12.44 -17.58
N LYS A 8 38.01 11.43 -18.43
CA LYS A 8 37.09 10.29 -18.59
C LYS A 8 36.93 9.48 -17.29
N ARG A 9 38.03 9.27 -16.55
CA ARG A 9 38.00 8.57 -15.27
C ARG A 9 37.27 9.38 -14.19
N GLN A 10 37.54 10.68 -14.06
CA GLN A 10 36.83 11.55 -13.12
C GLN A 10 35.32 11.59 -13.40
N LYS A 11 34.93 11.66 -14.68
CA LYS A 11 33.52 11.64 -15.07
C LYS A 11 32.85 10.30 -14.74
N MET A 12 33.54 9.18 -14.96
CA MET A 12 33.06 7.85 -14.59
C MET A 12 32.89 7.70 -13.08
N GLU A 13 33.87 8.15 -12.28
CA GLU A 13 33.81 8.13 -10.81
C GLU A 13 32.67 9.03 -10.27
N SER A 14 32.46 10.20 -10.87
CA SER A 14 31.34 11.09 -10.52
C SER A 14 29.98 10.48 -10.86
N ASN A 15 29.86 9.81 -12.01
CA ASN A 15 28.63 9.11 -12.40
C ASN A 15 28.36 7.94 -11.46
N LEU A 16 29.38 7.12 -11.14
CA LEU A 16 29.24 6.00 -10.21
C LEU A 16 28.78 6.46 -8.82
N LYS A 17 29.29 7.61 -8.35
CA LYS A 17 28.88 8.20 -7.08
C LYS A 17 27.43 8.70 -7.12
N ARG A 18 27.01 9.34 -8.22
CA ARG A 18 25.61 9.77 -8.41
C ARG A 18 24.66 8.58 -8.46
N ASP A 19 25.00 7.53 -9.21
CA ASP A 19 24.19 6.32 -9.31
C ASP A 19 24.06 5.62 -7.95
N PHE A 20 25.15 5.54 -7.18
CA PHE A 20 25.12 4.99 -5.82
C PHE A 20 24.22 5.82 -4.89
N GLN A 21 24.36 7.14 -4.91
CA GLN A 21 23.52 8.04 -4.12
C GLN A 21 22.03 7.90 -4.51
N GLN A 22 21.73 7.83 -5.81
CA GLN A 22 20.38 7.65 -6.32
C GLN A 22 19.77 6.30 -5.90
N ARG A 23 20.53 5.21 -5.97
CA ARG A 23 20.07 3.89 -5.50
C ARG A 23 19.82 3.86 -4.00
N MET A 24 20.66 4.53 -3.21
CA MET A 24 20.48 4.63 -1.75
C MET A 24 19.28 5.50 -1.38
N SER A 25 19.05 6.62 -2.09
CA SER A 25 17.87 7.47 -1.86
C SER A 25 16.59 6.77 -2.27
N SER A 26 16.57 6.08 -3.43
CA SER A 26 15.39 5.34 -3.89
C SER A 26 14.97 4.23 -2.93
N LYS A 27 15.91 3.49 -2.34
CA LYS A 27 15.59 2.47 -1.33
C LYS A 27 14.96 3.04 -0.05
N PHE A 28 15.37 4.24 0.35
CA PHE A 28 14.82 4.89 1.54
C PHE A 28 13.41 5.46 1.29
N THR A 29 13.19 6.08 0.14
CA THR A 29 11.87 6.59 -0.24
C THR A 29 10.88 5.45 -0.46
N ASP A 30 11.31 4.36 -1.08
CA ASP A 30 10.47 3.19 -1.35
C ASP A 30 10.06 2.48 -0.04
N GLY A 31 10.99 2.30 0.90
CA GLY A 31 10.66 1.77 2.23
C GLY A 31 9.82 2.71 3.10
N LYS A 32 9.86 4.04 2.87
CA LYS A 32 8.92 4.99 3.52
C LYS A 32 7.53 4.80 2.92
N ALA A 33 7.43 4.81 1.58
CA ALA A 33 6.18 4.61 0.86
C ALA A 33 5.50 3.28 1.22
N GLU A 34 6.23 2.17 1.30
CA GLU A 34 5.71 0.87 1.70
C GLU A 34 5.03 0.90 3.07
N ARG A 35 5.70 1.49 4.08
CA ARG A 35 5.11 1.61 5.42
C ARG A 35 3.84 2.45 5.42
N ASP A 36 3.81 3.48 4.60
CA ASP A 36 2.66 4.37 4.54
C ASP A 36 1.51 3.77 3.72
N VAL A 37 1.81 2.94 2.70
CA VAL A 37 0.82 2.09 2.03
C VAL A 37 0.16 1.16 3.05
N ILE A 38 0.94 0.43 3.85
CA ILE A 38 0.41 -0.51 4.84
C ILE A 38 -0.52 0.20 5.84
N LYS A 39 -0.13 1.40 6.30
CA LYS A 39 -1.01 2.20 7.19
C LYS A 39 -2.28 2.62 6.47
N SER A 40 -2.15 3.14 5.26
CA SER A 40 -3.29 3.61 4.46
C SER A 40 -4.27 2.49 4.19
N GLN A 41 -3.79 1.28 3.86
CA GLN A 41 -4.62 0.10 3.64
C GLN A 41 -5.43 -0.28 4.89
N LYS A 42 -4.81 -0.23 6.08
CA LYS A 42 -5.51 -0.51 7.35
C LYS A 42 -6.58 0.53 7.65
N VAL A 43 -6.28 1.80 7.39
CA VAL A 43 -7.24 2.89 7.59
C VAL A 43 -8.39 2.79 6.59
N CYS A 44 -8.10 2.50 5.31
CA CYS A 44 -9.12 2.25 4.29
C CYS A 44 -10.07 1.14 4.73
N GLU A 45 -9.54 -0.03 5.10
CA GLU A 45 -10.39 -1.14 5.55
C GLU A 45 -11.25 -0.76 6.75
N HIS A 46 -10.68 -0.08 7.75
CA HIS A 46 -11.43 0.34 8.92
C HIS A 46 -12.57 1.30 8.57
N LEU A 47 -12.29 2.33 7.78
CA LEU A 47 -13.28 3.34 7.40
C LEU A 47 -14.32 2.77 6.42
N ASP A 48 -13.92 1.89 5.52
CA ASP A 48 -14.80 1.16 4.60
C ASP A 48 -15.76 0.26 5.37
N SER A 49 -15.25 -0.49 6.34
CA SER A 49 -16.05 -1.31 7.26
C SER A 49 -17.06 -0.47 8.06
N GLU A 50 -16.69 0.74 8.49
CA GLU A 50 -17.62 1.69 9.13
C GLU A 50 -18.74 2.17 8.19
N MET A 51 -18.46 2.31 6.89
CA MET A 51 -19.48 2.63 5.88
C MET A 51 -20.28 1.41 5.40
N GLY A 52 -19.91 0.20 5.85
CA GLY A 52 -20.54 -1.05 5.45
C GLY A 52 -20.05 -1.63 4.12
N THR A 53 -18.92 -1.14 3.62
CA THR A 53 -18.23 -1.71 2.45
C THR A 53 -17.46 -2.96 2.90
N THR A 54 -17.80 -4.12 2.33
CA THR A 54 -17.24 -5.42 2.72
C THR A 54 -16.22 -5.98 1.71
N ILE A 55 -16.00 -5.27 0.60
CA ILE A 55 -15.09 -5.64 -0.48
C ILE A 55 -14.37 -4.35 -0.89
N PRO A 56 -13.04 -4.35 -1.03
CA PRO A 56 -12.33 -3.17 -1.50
C PRO A 56 -12.63 -2.86 -2.97
N ASP A 57 -12.64 -1.56 -3.33
CA ASP A 57 -12.78 -1.10 -4.72
C ASP A 57 -11.66 -1.66 -5.62
N GLU A 58 -10.44 -1.71 -5.09
CA GLU A 58 -9.27 -2.30 -5.75
C GLU A 58 -8.63 -3.33 -4.82
N TRP A 59 -8.17 -4.46 -5.36
CA TRP A 59 -7.66 -5.59 -4.56
C TRP A 59 -6.48 -5.22 -3.63
N TYR A 60 -5.73 -4.17 -3.95
CA TYR A 60 -4.60 -3.68 -3.15
C TYR A 60 -4.98 -2.56 -2.16
N PHE A 61 -6.25 -2.13 -2.11
CA PHE A 61 -6.68 -1.08 -1.17
C PHE A 61 -6.72 -1.58 0.27
N TRP A 62 -6.95 -2.88 0.45
CA TRP A 62 -6.93 -3.52 1.75
C TRP A 62 -5.71 -4.44 1.87
N PRO A 63 -5.28 -4.78 3.10
CA PRO A 63 -4.23 -5.78 3.29
C PRO A 63 -4.68 -7.13 2.70
N LYS A 64 -3.80 -7.84 1.99
CA LYS A 64 -4.08 -9.19 1.45
C LYS A 64 -4.68 -10.15 2.51
N SER A 65 -4.31 -9.98 3.78
CA SER A 65 -4.83 -10.76 4.91
C SER A 65 -6.32 -10.55 5.20
N MET A 66 -6.89 -9.40 4.81
CA MET A 66 -8.28 -9.03 5.05
C MET A 66 -9.20 -9.34 3.86
N LEU A 67 -8.64 -9.77 2.72
CA LEU A 67 -9.44 -10.20 1.58
C LEU A 67 -10.10 -11.55 1.88
N PRO A 68 -11.39 -11.73 1.52
CA PRO A 68 -12.07 -13.00 1.73
C PRO A 68 -11.38 -14.12 0.94
N LYS A 69 -10.71 -15.04 1.65
CA LYS A 69 -10.08 -16.21 1.04
C LYS A 69 -11.16 -17.03 0.33
N LYS A 70 -11.02 -17.24 -0.98
CA LYS A 70 -11.84 -18.20 -1.74
C LYS A 70 -11.66 -19.59 -1.11
N LYS A 71 -12.61 -20.03 -0.28
CA LYS A 71 -12.71 -21.43 0.12
C LYS A 71 -12.91 -22.26 -1.16
N LYS A 72 -11.94 -23.12 -1.52
CA LYS A 72 -12.12 -24.16 -2.54
C LYS A 72 -13.35 -24.99 -2.12
N LYS A 73 -14.47 -24.82 -2.81
CA LYS A 73 -15.69 -25.62 -2.58
C LYS A 73 -15.45 -27.00 -3.17
N ASN A 74 -15.21 -27.99 -2.31
CA ASN A 74 -15.57 -29.37 -2.64
C ASN A 74 -17.09 -29.47 -2.55
N GLU A 75 -17.71 -29.76 -3.68
CA GLU A 75 -19.13 -30.02 -3.81
C GLU A 75 -19.52 -31.22 -2.95
N THR A 76 -20.39 -31.02 -1.96
CA THR A 76 -21.49 -31.96 -1.68
C THR A 76 -22.59 -31.16 -0.99
N GLU A 77 -23.71 -31.09 -1.68
CA GLU A 77 -24.93 -30.42 -1.34
C GLU A 77 -25.61 -31.14 -0.16
N THR A 78 -26.09 -30.39 0.83
CA THR A 78 -27.52 -30.31 1.18
C THR A 78 -27.72 -29.67 2.56
N GLY A 79 -28.61 -28.67 2.60
CA GLY A 79 -29.57 -28.53 3.69
C GLY A 79 -29.31 -27.50 4.79
N THR A 80 -30.22 -26.53 4.86
CA THR A 80 -30.81 -25.95 6.08
C THR A 80 -30.01 -24.91 6.89
N GLU A 81 -30.37 -23.66 6.60
CA GLU A 81 -30.76 -22.56 7.50
C GLU A 81 -30.24 -22.45 8.95
N THR A 82 -30.04 -21.20 9.34
CA THR A 82 -29.96 -20.62 10.70
C THR A 82 -28.66 -20.76 11.48
N GLY A 83 -28.06 -19.59 11.71
CA GLY A 83 -27.15 -19.29 12.82
C GLY A 83 -25.73 -19.79 12.64
N LEU A 84 -24.74 -18.93 12.87
CA LEU A 84 -23.82 -19.02 14.02
C LEU A 84 -22.63 -18.09 13.82
N SER A 85 -22.29 -17.37 14.87
CA SER A 85 -21.08 -17.59 15.69
C SER A 85 -19.78 -17.38 14.94
N PHE A 86 -19.19 -16.25 15.29
CA PHE A 86 -17.79 -16.12 15.65
C PHE A 86 -17.30 -17.35 16.44
N GLU A 87 -16.48 -18.19 15.81
CA GLU A 87 -15.61 -19.12 16.53
C GLU A 87 -14.19 -18.95 15.96
N VAL A 88 -13.31 -18.48 16.85
CA VAL A 88 -11.86 -18.42 16.67
C VAL A 88 -11.34 -19.82 16.97
N GLU A 89 -10.68 -20.44 16.00
CA GLU A 89 -9.80 -21.58 16.25
C GLU A 89 -8.43 -21.28 15.62
N GLU A 90 -7.45 -21.12 16.50
CA GLU A 90 -6.02 -21.15 16.22
C GLU A 90 -5.63 -22.61 15.93
N GLU A 91 -5.07 -22.90 14.76
CA GLU A 91 -4.24 -24.08 14.55
C GLU A 91 -3.08 -23.65 13.62
N GLU A 92 -1.86 -23.69 14.17
CA GLU A 92 -0.61 -23.69 13.42
C GLU A 92 -0.48 -25.04 12.70
N ASP A 93 -0.26 -25.06 11.38
CA ASP A 93 0.65 -26.04 10.78
C ASP A 93 1.16 -25.58 9.42
N ASP A 94 2.43 -25.89 9.23
CA ASP A 94 3.39 -25.52 8.19
C ASP A 94 3.29 -26.55 7.05
N ASP A 95 3.09 -26.16 5.78
CA ASP A 95 3.74 -26.86 4.68
C ASP A 95 3.83 -26.02 3.41
N ASP A 96 4.98 -26.20 2.79
CA ASP A 96 5.68 -25.41 1.80
C ASP A 96 5.07 -25.51 0.38
N ASN A 97 5.17 -24.38 -0.34
CA ASN A 97 5.43 -24.32 -1.78
C ASN A 97 4.34 -24.71 -2.80
N GLU A 98 3.66 -23.68 -3.34
CA GLU A 98 3.33 -23.61 -4.77
C GLU A 98 3.59 -22.16 -5.24
N GLU A 99 4.89 -21.81 -5.31
CA GLU A 99 5.41 -20.77 -6.18
C GLU A 99 5.11 -21.16 -7.63
N GLU A 100 4.13 -20.54 -8.30
CA GLU A 100 4.05 -20.36 -9.77
C GLU A 100 2.67 -19.79 -10.18
N GLU A 101 2.37 -18.52 -9.88
CA GLU A 101 1.43 -17.66 -10.64
C GLU A 101 1.40 -16.19 -10.14
N GLU A 102 2.52 -15.65 -9.64
CA GLU A 102 2.57 -14.28 -9.05
C GLU A 102 3.27 -13.21 -9.94
N GLU A 103 3.45 -13.45 -11.24
CA GLU A 103 4.26 -12.55 -12.10
C GLU A 103 3.49 -11.44 -12.84
N GLU A 104 2.15 -11.38 -12.78
CA GLU A 104 1.35 -10.34 -13.49
C GLU A 104 0.66 -9.30 -12.58
N GLU A 105 0.68 -9.46 -11.25
CA GLU A 105 -0.10 -8.60 -10.33
C GLU A 105 0.65 -7.36 -9.79
N ASP A 106 1.94 -7.18 -10.03
CA ASP A 106 2.74 -6.13 -9.36
C ASP A 106 3.22 -4.99 -10.27
N PHE A 107 2.36 -4.54 -11.20
CA PHE A 107 2.68 -3.40 -12.09
C PHE A 107 2.73 -2.04 -11.38
N LEU A 108 2.13 -1.90 -10.18
CA LEU A 108 2.12 -0.64 -9.44
C LEU A 108 3.21 -0.60 -8.37
N THR A 109 4.03 0.44 -8.42
CA THR A 109 5.00 0.77 -7.37
C THR A 109 4.29 1.14 -6.06
N ASN A 110 5.00 1.02 -4.92
CA ASN A 110 4.46 1.45 -3.62
C ASN A 110 4.02 2.92 -3.63
N GLN A 111 4.73 3.75 -4.39
CA GLN A 111 4.39 5.17 -4.54
C GLN A 111 3.04 5.36 -5.24
N GLU A 112 2.80 4.63 -6.34
CA GLU A 112 1.51 4.70 -7.07
C GLU A 112 0.36 4.14 -6.22
N LYS A 113 0.60 3.04 -5.49
CA LYS A 113 -0.38 2.48 -4.53
C LYS A 113 -0.73 3.52 -3.45
N LEU A 114 0.27 4.22 -2.92
CA LEU A 114 0.09 5.24 -1.89
C LEU A 114 -0.72 6.43 -2.40
N GLU A 115 -0.44 6.89 -3.63
CA GLU A 115 -1.18 7.99 -4.26
C GLU A 115 -2.65 7.63 -4.47
N ALA A 116 -2.93 6.42 -4.97
CA ALA A 116 -4.28 5.93 -5.16
C ALA A 116 -5.06 5.81 -3.83
N LEU A 117 -4.43 5.22 -2.80
CA LEU A 117 -5.00 5.10 -1.45
C LEU A 117 -5.26 6.46 -0.82
N THR A 118 -4.33 7.40 -0.97
CA THR A 118 -4.46 8.75 -0.41
C THR A 118 -5.60 9.50 -1.09
N ALA A 119 -5.70 9.42 -2.42
CA ALA A 119 -6.80 10.03 -3.16
C ALA A 119 -8.16 9.46 -2.74
N TYR A 120 -8.25 8.13 -2.58
CA TYR A 120 -9.47 7.47 -2.10
C TYR A 120 -9.88 7.95 -0.70
N LEU A 121 -8.96 7.92 0.27
CA LEU A 121 -9.23 8.37 1.63
C LEU A 121 -9.67 9.83 1.68
N ARG A 122 -9.08 10.70 0.86
CA ARG A 122 -9.43 12.12 0.81
C ARG A 122 -10.77 12.40 0.13
N THR A 123 -11.15 11.62 -0.89
CA THR A 123 -12.36 11.89 -1.69
C THR A 123 -13.59 11.19 -1.13
N ILE A 124 -13.44 9.95 -0.69
CA ILE A 124 -14.55 9.12 -0.19
C ILE A 124 -14.73 9.34 1.31
N HIS A 125 -13.63 9.34 2.06
CA HIS A 125 -13.67 9.40 3.52
C HIS A 125 -13.37 10.76 4.11
N LEU A 126 -12.97 11.75 3.27
CA LEU A 126 -12.50 13.05 3.73
C LEU A 126 -11.45 12.90 4.84
N TYR A 127 -10.52 11.96 4.67
CA TYR A 127 -9.53 11.60 5.66
C TYR A 127 -8.12 11.85 5.14
N CYS A 128 -7.24 12.40 5.99
CA CYS A 128 -5.81 12.52 5.68
C CYS A 128 -4.98 11.63 6.59
N ILE A 129 -4.23 10.69 5.99
CA ILE A 129 -3.32 9.76 6.68
C ILE A 129 -2.17 10.45 7.41
N TRP A 130 -1.77 11.64 6.97
CA TRP A 130 -0.65 12.38 7.54
C TRP A 130 -1.10 13.24 8.72
N CYS A 131 -2.29 13.84 8.63
CA CYS A 131 -2.91 14.56 9.74
C CYS A 131 -3.49 13.61 10.80
N GLY A 132 -3.87 12.39 10.41
CA GLY A 132 -4.54 11.43 11.28
C GLY A 132 -5.97 11.82 11.63
N THR A 133 -6.62 12.66 10.82
CA THR A 133 -7.96 13.19 11.10
C THR A 133 -8.89 13.06 9.90
N LYS A 134 -10.18 12.92 10.21
CA LYS A 134 -11.29 13.05 9.28
C LYS A 134 -11.77 14.51 9.27
N PHE A 135 -12.21 14.98 8.12
CA PHE A 135 -12.71 16.32 7.86
C PHE A 135 -14.22 16.28 7.60
N GLU A 136 -14.89 17.41 7.75
CA GLU A 136 -16.35 17.48 7.62
C GLU A 136 -16.79 17.48 6.15
N ASP A 137 -16.05 18.18 5.29
CA ASP A 137 -16.30 18.29 3.85
C ASP A 137 -15.00 18.57 3.07
N GLU A 138 -15.10 18.68 1.74
CA GLU A 138 -13.96 18.89 0.84
C GLU A 138 -13.33 20.28 1.02
N ASP A 139 -14.11 21.30 1.36
CA ASP A 139 -13.61 22.66 1.61
C ASP A 139 -12.82 22.69 2.92
N ASP A 140 -13.34 22.04 3.96
CA ASP A 140 -12.66 21.84 5.24
C ASP A 140 -11.33 21.08 5.06
N LEU A 141 -11.34 20.01 4.27
CA LEU A 141 -10.13 19.25 3.94
C LEU A 141 -9.08 20.11 3.22
N THR A 142 -9.47 20.90 2.23
CA THR A 142 -8.53 21.71 1.43
C THR A 142 -8.00 22.93 2.17
N THR A 143 -8.76 23.46 3.13
CA THR A 143 -8.37 24.63 3.93
C THR A 143 -7.55 24.26 5.16
N ASN A 144 -7.83 23.11 5.79
CA ASN A 144 -7.17 22.70 7.04
C ASN A 144 -6.05 21.67 6.84
N CYS A 145 -5.98 20.96 5.71
CA CYS A 145 -4.90 20.02 5.44
C CYS A 145 -3.78 20.68 4.61
N PRO A 146 -2.51 20.64 5.05
CA PRO A 146 -1.40 21.31 4.35
C PRO A 146 -1.04 20.68 2.99
N GLY A 147 -1.49 19.46 2.72
CA GLY A 147 -1.33 18.80 1.43
C GLY A 147 -1.81 17.36 1.41
N ASP A 148 -1.54 16.64 0.33
CA ASP A 148 -1.82 15.21 0.14
C ASP A 148 -0.56 14.34 0.26
N THR A 149 0.62 14.95 0.30
CA THR A 149 1.91 14.23 0.42
C THR A 149 2.48 14.28 1.83
N ALA A 150 3.31 13.28 2.16
CA ALA A 150 4.03 13.24 3.43
C ALA A 150 4.94 14.45 3.65
N ASP A 151 5.55 14.96 2.57
CA ASP A 151 6.48 16.10 2.61
C ASP A 151 5.79 17.39 3.08
N ALA A 152 4.52 17.59 2.71
CA ALA A 152 3.70 18.72 3.17
C ALA A 152 3.41 18.71 4.69
N HIS A 153 3.78 17.63 5.40
CA HIS A 153 3.53 17.44 6.82
C HIS A 153 4.80 17.17 7.65
N ASP A 154 6.00 17.30 7.05
CA ASP A 154 7.31 17.00 7.67
C ASP A 154 7.96 18.28 8.27
N GLU A 155 7.19 19.13 8.98
CA GLU A 155 7.67 20.38 9.63
C GLU A 155 8.00 20.24 11.14
#